data_AF-A0A942HMB2-F1
#
_entry.id   AF-A0A942HMB2-F1
#
_cell.length_a   1.000
_cell.length_b   1.000
_cell.length_c   1.000
_cell.angle_alpha   90.00
_cell.angle_beta   90.00
_cell.angle_gamma   90.00
#
_symmetry.space_group_name_H-M   'P 1'
#
loop_
_entity.id
_entity.type
_entity.pdbx_description
1 polymer ?
#
loop_
_entity_poly.entity_id
_entity_poly.type
_entity_poly.pdbx_seq_one_letter_code
_entity_poly.pdbx_strand_id
1 'polypeptide(L)'
;MSESNAELARRGYEAAARGDFEAIAALLAVDVRWHGGNPSDPAACHDRGEALAFMRQAAARDGIGELVDVVEVGQKVVVIICPPGRDLAEDGALAANLTTFADGKVVEMVHFPDPEAALAAARSAP
;
A
#
# COMPACT_ATOMS: atom_id res chain seq x y z
N MET A 1 -22.45 -10.60 -0.37
CA MET A 1 -21.94 -9.26 -0.02
C MET A 1 -20.66 -9.08 -0.79
N SER A 2 -20.48 -7.94 -1.45
CA SER A 2 -19.19 -7.61 -2.06
C SER A 2 -18.16 -7.41 -0.96
N GLU A 3 -16.95 -7.92 -1.15
CA GLU A 3 -15.81 -7.71 -0.24
C GLU A 3 -15.51 -6.21 -0.13
N SER A 4 -15.23 -5.72 1.08
CA SER A 4 -14.86 -4.31 1.31
C SER A 4 -13.46 -4.02 0.76
N ASN A 5 -13.16 -2.75 0.48
CA ASN A 5 -11.81 -2.37 0.03
C ASN A 5 -10.78 -2.64 1.13
N ALA A 6 -11.15 -2.48 2.41
CA ALA A 6 -10.31 -2.86 3.54
C ALA A 6 -9.95 -4.36 3.55
N GLU A 7 -10.91 -5.25 3.28
CA GLU A 7 -10.66 -6.69 3.19
C GLU A 7 -9.74 -7.02 2.01
N LEU A 8 -9.98 -6.42 0.84
CA LEU A 8 -9.11 -6.57 -0.33
C LEU A 8 -7.68 -6.09 -0.05
N ALA A 9 -7.53 -4.94 0.61
CA ALA A 9 -6.22 -4.39 0.97
C ALA A 9 -5.49 -5.29 1.98
N ARG A 10 -6.19 -5.78 3.00
CA ARG A 10 -5.62 -6.71 3.99
C ARG A 10 -5.14 -7.99 3.33
N ARG A 11 -5.98 -8.60 2.48
CA ARG A 11 -5.62 -9.80 1.71
C ARG A 11 -4.42 -9.54 0.80
N GLY A 12 -4.39 -8.40 0.11
CA GLY A 12 -3.27 -8.01 -0.73
C GLY A 12 -1.97 -7.88 0.05
N TYR A 13 -2.02 -7.27 1.24
CA TYR A 13 -0.86 -7.18 2.13
C TYR A 13 -0.38 -8.55 2.60
N GLU A 14 -1.28 -9.42 3.05
CA GLU A 14 -0.90 -10.77 3.49
C GLU A 14 -0.36 -11.64 2.34
N ALA A 15 -0.83 -11.43 1.11
CA ALA A 15 -0.26 -12.07 -0.07
C ALA A 15 1.17 -11.57 -0.32
N ALA A 16 1.40 -10.25 -0.23
CA ALA A 16 2.71 -9.65 -0.30
C ALA A 16 3.67 -10.18 0.77
N ALA A 17 3.22 -10.30 2.01
CA ALA A 17 4.01 -10.84 3.12
C ALA A 17 4.44 -12.31 2.89
N ARG A 18 3.62 -13.08 2.16
CA ARG A 18 3.88 -14.49 1.82
C ARG A 18 4.60 -14.67 0.47
N GLY A 19 4.88 -13.58 -0.25
CA GLY A 19 5.47 -13.63 -1.58
C GLY A 19 4.52 -14.12 -2.69
N ASP A 20 3.21 -14.11 -2.44
CA ASP A 20 2.19 -14.44 -3.45
C ASP A 20 1.91 -13.25 -4.37
N PHE A 21 2.88 -12.97 -5.24
CA PHE A 21 2.83 -11.85 -6.17
C PHE A 21 1.78 -12.04 -7.28
N GLU A 22 1.31 -13.26 -7.52
CA GLU A 22 0.21 -13.50 -8.47
C GLU A 22 -1.12 -13.01 -7.90
N ALA A 23 -1.39 -13.29 -6.62
CA ALA A 23 -2.57 -12.77 -5.94
C ALA A 23 -2.57 -11.23 -5.90
N ILE A 24 -1.41 -10.60 -5.65
CA ILE A 24 -1.28 -9.14 -5.70
C ILE A 24 -1.51 -8.63 -7.12
N ALA A 25 -0.91 -9.25 -8.13
CA ALA A 25 -1.06 -8.85 -9.53
C ALA A 25 -2.52 -8.88 -9.99
N ALA A 26 -3.35 -9.75 -9.40
CA ALA A 26 -4.78 -9.81 -9.64
C ALA A 26 -5.56 -8.65 -9.01
N LEU A 27 -5.04 -8.02 -7.94
CA LEU A 27 -5.65 -6.87 -7.28
C LEU A 27 -5.25 -5.53 -7.92
N LEU A 28 -4.08 -5.46 -8.55
CA LEU A 28 -3.58 -4.23 -9.18
C LEU A 28 -4.24 -3.99 -10.56
N ALA A 29 -4.61 -2.74 -10.82
CA ALA A 29 -4.89 -2.28 -12.18
C ALA A 29 -3.62 -2.36 -13.05
N VAL A 30 -3.78 -2.47 -14.36
CA VAL A 30 -2.64 -2.59 -15.29
C VAL A 30 -1.76 -1.34 -15.27
N ASP A 31 -2.38 -0.18 -15.08
CA ASP A 31 -1.85 1.18 -15.07
C ASP A 31 -1.74 1.75 -13.64
N VAL A 32 -1.65 0.87 -12.63
CA VAL A 32 -1.50 1.30 -11.24
C VAL A 32 -0.26 2.18 -11.07
N ARG A 33 -0.41 3.25 -10.30
CA ARG A 33 0.70 4.13 -9.93
C ARG A 33 1.13 3.87 -8.50
N TRP A 34 2.43 3.86 -8.25
CA TRP A 34 2.98 3.83 -6.88
C TRP A 34 4.04 4.91 -6.72
N HIS A 35 3.92 5.80 -5.73
CA HIS A 35 4.97 6.78 -5.42
C HIS A 35 4.99 7.23 -3.96
N GLY A 36 6.06 7.93 -3.55
CA GLY A 36 6.20 8.56 -2.22
C GLY A 36 5.70 10.01 -2.18
N GLY A 37 4.55 10.30 -2.78
CA GLY A 37 3.96 11.66 -2.82
C GLY A 37 4.22 12.46 -4.12
N ASN A 38 5.38 12.33 -4.77
CA ASN A 38 5.61 12.88 -6.11
C ASN A 38 5.58 11.77 -7.18
N PRO A 39 4.57 11.76 -8.07
CA PRO A 39 4.44 10.69 -9.06
C PRO A 39 5.41 10.80 -10.24
N SER A 40 6.13 11.92 -10.37
CA SER A 40 7.19 12.12 -11.36
C SER A 40 8.58 11.78 -10.83
N ASP A 41 8.68 11.30 -9.58
CA ASP A 41 9.94 10.86 -9.01
C ASP A 41 10.50 9.65 -9.80
N PRO A 42 11.82 9.57 -10.04
CA PRO A 42 12.43 8.41 -10.69
C PRO A 42 12.16 7.07 -9.99
N ALA A 43 11.84 7.09 -8.69
CA ALA A 43 11.46 5.90 -7.91
C ALA A 43 9.96 5.58 -7.97
N ALA A 44 9.15 6.39 -8.65
CA ALA A 44 7.73 6.11 -8.86
C ALA A 44 7.55 4.97 -9.86
N CYS A 45 6.61 4.07 -9.56
CA CYS A 45 6.13 3.03 -10.48
C CYS A 45 4.91 3.57 -11.24
N HIS A 46 4.85 3.30 -12.55
CA HIS A 46 3.81 3.78 -13.45
C HIS A 46 2.94 2.66 -14.02
N ASP A 47 3.27 1.40 -13.73
CA ASP A 47 2.45 0.25 -14.08
C ASP A 47 2.56 -0.89 -13.06
N ARG A 48 1.72 -1.91 -13.28
CA ARG A 48 1.68 -3.13 -12.45
C ARG A 48 3.01 -3.88 -12.42
N GLY A 49 3.75 -3.92 -13.53
CA GLY A 49 5.02 -4.64 -13.63
C GLY A 49 6.08 -4.01 -12.73
N GLU A 50 6.19 -2.69 -12.78
CA GLU A 50 7.10 -1.90 -11.93
C GLU A 50 6.72 -2.03 -10.45
N ALA A 51 5.42 -1.91 -10.12
CA ALA A 51 4.95 -2.07 -8.74
C ALA A 51 5.26 -3.46 -8.18
N LEU A 52 5.06 -4.53 -8.97
CA LEU A 52 5.40 -5.90 -8.57
C LEU A 52 6.91 -6.11 -8.45
N ALA A 53 7.72 -5.51 -9.32
CA ALA A 53 9.18 -5.56 -9.21
C ALA A 53 9.67 -4.87 -7.93
N PHE A 54 9.10 -3.71 -7.60
CA PHE A 54 9.38 -2.99 -6.37
C PHE A 54 9.03 -3.83 -5.12
N MET A 55 7.83 -4.41 -5.08
CA MET A 55 7.42 -5.27 -3.96
C MET A 55 8.31 -6.51 -3.80
N ARG A 56 8.70 -7.17 -4.90
CA ARG A 56 9.64 -8.30 -4.86
C ARG A 56 10.99 -7.89 -4.30
N GLN A 57 11.51 -6.74 -4.71
CA GLN A 57 12.77 -6.22 -4.22
C GLN A 57 12.70 -5.89 -2.72
N ALA A 58 11.62 -5.28 -2.26
CA ALA A 58 11.41 -4.99 -0.84
C ALA A 58 11.33 -6.29 -0.01
N ALA A 59 10.51 -7.25 -0.45
CA ALA A 59 10.35 -8.54 0.20
C ALA A 59 11.66 -9.34 0.29
N ALA A 60 12.52 -9.26 -0.72
CA ALA A 60 13.81 -9.96 -0.75
C ALA A 60 14.91 -9.31 0.10
N ARG A 61 14.79 -8.03 0.44
CA ARG A 61 15.78 -7.31 1.26
C ARG A 61 15.50 -7.51 2.74
N ASP A 62 14.41 -6.90 3.21
CA ASP A 62 14.11 -6.80 4.64
C ASP A 62 12.65 -7.22 4.94
N GLY A 63 11.84 -7.51 3.90
CA GLY A 63 10.41 -7.73 4.02
C GLY A 63 9.58 -6.49 3.72
N ILE A 64 8.26 -6.57 3.91
CA ILE A 64 7.32 -5.46 3.65
C ILE A 64 6.80 -4.78 4.93
N GLY A 65 7.34 -5.18 6.08
CA GLY A 65 6.90 -4.74 7.40
C GLY A 65 5.83 -5.63 8.02
N GLU A 66 5.34 -5.21 9.18
CA GLU A 66 4.19 -5.80 9.87
C GLU A 66 2.93 -4.97 9.59
N LEU A 67 1.81 -5.64 9.31
CA LEU A 67 0.52 -4.98 9.19
C LEU A 67 -0.01 -4.61 10.57
N VAL A 68 -0.21 -3.31 10.81
CA VAL A 68 -0.70 -2.82 12.10
C VAL A 68 -2.20 -2.58 12.04
N ASP A 69 -2.68 -1.86 11.02
CA ASP A 69 -4.10 -1.56 10.86
C ASP A 69 -4.47 -1.24 9.41
N VAL A 70 -5.76 -1.30 9.10
CA VAL A 70 -6.33 -1.00 7.79
C VAL A 70 -7.58 -0.15 8.00
N VAL A 71 -7.55 1.10 7.50
CA VAL A 71 -8.65 2.06 7.67
C VAL A 71 -9.27 2.40 6.32
N GLU A 72 -10.56 2.09 6.14
CA GLU A 72 -11.32 2.44 4.94
C GLU A 72 -11.89 3.86 5.02
N VAL A 73 -11.71 4.63 3.96
CA VAL A 73 -12.25 5.98 3.77
C VAL A 73 -12.80 6.10 2.34
N GLY A 74 -14.05 5.68 2.15
CA GLY A 74 -14.71 5.70 0.84
C GLY A 74 -14.06 4.72 -0.14
N GLN A 75 -13.49 5.23 -1.24
CA GLN A 75 -12.75 4.42 -2.21
C GLN A 75 -11.25 4.27 -1.86
N LYS A 76 -10.81 4.85 -0.75
CA LYS A 76 -9.41 4.82 -0.32
C LYS A 76 -9.27 3.97 0.92
N VAL A 77 -8.11 3.34 1.06
CA VAL A 77 -7.75 2.53 2.22
C VAL A 77 -6.37 2.94 2.69
N VAL A 78 -6.23 3.29 3.95
CA VAL A 78 -4.95 3.55 4.60
C VAL A 78 -4.46 2.24 5.23
N VAL A 79 -3.39 1.69 4.67
CA VAL A 79 -2.72 0.48 5.20
C VAL A 79 -1.56 0.95 6.08
N ILE A 80 -1.71 0.78 7.39
CA ILE A 80 -0.73 1.21 8.39
C ILE A 80 0.20 0.04 8.70
N ILE A 81 1.50 0.29 8.61
CA ILE A 81 2.53 -0.73 8.76
C ILE A 81 3.62 -0.29 9.73
N CYS A 82 4.25 -1.25 10.39
CA CYS A 82 5.56 -1.08 11.00
C CYS A 82 6.61 -1.54 9.99
N PRO A 83 7.45 -0.65 9.43
CA PRO A 83 8.49 -1.05 8.48
C PRO A 83 9.49 -2.04 9.11
N PRO A 84 10.14 -2.90 8.29
CA PRO A 84 11.15 -3.82 8.79
C PRO A 84 12.24 -3.12 9.61
N GLY A 85 12.67 -3.75 10.70
CA GLY A 85 13.73 -3.24 11.56
C GLY A 85 13.31 -2.09 12.49
N ARG A 86 12.02 -1.72 12.53
CA ARG A 86 11.47 -0.80 13.53
C ARG A 86 10.76 -1.54 14.65
N ASP A 87 10.73 -0.91 15.82
CA ASP A 87 9.98 -1.36 16.99
C ASP A 87 8.73 -0.48 17.15
N LEU A 88 7.56 -1.10 17.30
CA LEU A 88 6.28 -0.43 17.50
C LEU A 88 6.24 0.47 18.74
N ALA A 89 7.12 0.24 19.72
CA ALA A 89 7.24 1.06 20.91
C ALA A 89 7.91 2.43 20.65
N GLU A 90 8.60 2.59 19.51
CA GLU A 90 9.32 3.83 19.18
C GLU A 90 8.39 4.88 18.57
N ASP A 91 8.59 6.14 18.95
CA ASP A 91 7.86 7.26 18.35
C ASP A 91 8.16 7.37 16.85
N GLY A 92 7.11 7.45 16.02
CA GLY A 92 7.25 7.50 14.56
C GLY A 92 7.73 6.18 13.94
N ALA A 93 7.49 5.05 14.61
CA ALA A 93 7.77 3.73 14.05
C ALA A 93 6.87 3.33 12.88
N LEU A 94 5.69 3.94 12.78
CA LEU A 94 4.68 3.57 11.79
C LEU A 94 4.83 4.37 10.50
N ALA A 95 4.56 3.70 9.38
CA ALA A 95 4.36 4.31 8.07
C ALA A 95 2.98 3.90 7.54
N ALA A 96 2.56 4.49 6.42
CA ALA A 96 1.30 4.11 5.79
C ALA A 96 1.38 4.11 4.27
N ASN A 97 0.58 3.26 3.63
CA ASN A 97 0.29 3.35 2.21
C ASN A 97 -1.19 3.72 2.02
N LEU A 98 -1.43 4.86 1.40
CA LEU A 98 -2.76 5.25 0.94
C LEU A 98 -3.04 4.53 -0.38
N THR A 99 -4.01 3.64 -0.38
CA THR A 99 -4.37 2.79 -1.52
C THR A 99 -5.72 3.23 -2.06
N THR A 100 -5.77 3.67 -3.30
CA THR A 100 -7.02 4.06 -3.97
C THR A 100 -7.56 2.92 -4.81
N PHE A 101 -8.84 2.60 -4.63
CA PHE A 101 -9.55 1.57 -5.37
C PHE A 101 -10.49 2.17 -6.42
N ALA A 102 -10.62 1.49 -7.55
CA ALA A 102 -11.67 1.68 -8.54
C ALA A 102 -12.07 0.32 -9.11
N ASP A 103 -13.37 0.01 -9.15
CA ASP A 103 -13.89 -1.26 -9.67
C ASP A 103 -13.24 -2.52 -9.05
N GLY A 104 -12.93 -2.45 -7.75
CA GLY A 104 -12.27 -3.54 -7.01
C GLY A 104 -10.80 -3.76 -7.38
N LYS A 105 -10.17 -2.80 -8.08
CA LYS A 105 -8.73 -2.78 -8.40
C LYS A 105 -8.04 -1.63 -7.72
N VAL A 106 -6.80 -1.85 -7.31
CA VAL A 106 -5.91 -0.78 -6.85
C VAL A 106 -5.41 -0.01 -8.05
N VAL A 107 -5.71 1.28 -8.12
CA VAL A 107 -5.29 2.19 -9.20
C VAL A 107 -4.16 3.13 -8.78
N GLU A 108 -4.00 3.38 -7.48
CA GLU A 108 -2.91 4.22 -6.97
C GLU A 108 -2.51 3.79 -5.56
N MET A 109 -1.21 3.86 -5.27
CA MET A 109 -0.60 3.66 -3.97
C MET A 109 0.35 4.82 -3.66
N VAL A 110 0.11 5.51 -2.55
CA VAL A 110 0.97 6.60 -2.10
C VAL A 110 1.59 6.23 -0.77
N HIS A 111 2.91 6.15 -0.71
CA HIS A 111 3.64 5.91 0.52
C HIS A 111 3.76 7.21 1.33
N PHE A 112 3.44 7.13 2.61
CA PHE A 112 3.61 8.19 3.60
C PHE A 112 4.52 7.70 4.73
N PRO A 113 5.46 8.55 5.19
CA PRO A 113 6.32 8.22 6.33
C PRO A 113 5.57 8.23 7.66
N ASP A 114 4.33 8.72 7.69
CA ASP A 114 3.49 8.79 8.89
C ASP A 114 2.00 8.50 8.56
N PRO A 115 1.27 7.76 9.43
CA PRO A 115 -0.15 7.44 9.19
C PRO A 115 -1.10 8.63 9.23
N GLU A 116 -0.76 9.67 10.00
CA GLU A 116 -1.65 10.83 10.17
C GLU A 116 -1.79 11.63 8.87
N ALA A 117 -0.69 11.85 8.15
CA ALA A 117 -0.68 12.46 6.83
C ALA A 117 -1.44 11.63 5.81
N ALA A 118 -1.29 10.30 5.83
CA ALA A 118 -2.05 9.41 4.94
C ALA A 118 -3.55 9.51 5.19
N LEU A 119 -3.97 9.53 6.46
CA LEU A 119 -5.37 9.70 6.85
C LEU A 119 -5.92 11.08 6.49
N ALA A 120 -5.13 12.14 6.64
CA ALA A 120 -5.51 13.48 6.21
C ALA A 120 -5.70 13.54 4.68
N ALA A 121 -4.77 12.96 3.92
CA ALA A 121 -4.84 12.88 2.46
C ALA A 121 -6.05 12.06 1.98
N ALA A 122 -6.37 10.96 2.65
CA ALA A 122 -7.54 10.13 2.36
C ALA A 122 -8.85 10.92 2.44
N ARG A 123 -8.94 11.85 3.42
CA ARG A 123 -10.12 12.70 3.66
C ARG A 123 -10.18 13.94 2.76
N SER A 124 -9.05 14.44 2.28
CA SER A 124 -8.98 15.71 1.54
C SER A 124 -9.15 15.57 0.03
N ALA A 125 -8.78 14.42 -0.54
CA ALA A 125 -8.97 14.19 -1.96
C ALA A 125 -10.46 13.86 -2.23
N PRO A 126 -11.08 14.51 -3.23
CA PRO A 126 -12.49 14.33 -3.56
C PRO A 126 -12.84 12.89 -3.96
#